data_AF-A0A5P9HKJ7-F1
#
_entry.id   AF-A0A5P9HKJ7-F1
#
_cell.length_a   1.000
_cell.length_b   1.000
_cell.length_c   1.000
_cell.angle_alpha   90.00
_cell.angle_beta   90.00
_cell.angle_gamma   90.00
#
_symmetry.space_group_name_H-M   'P 1'
#
loop_
_entity.id
_entity.type
_entity.pdbx_description
1 polymer ?
#
loop_
_entity_poly.entity_id
_entity_poly.type
_entity_poly.pdbx_seq_one_letter_code
_entity_poly.pdbx_strand_id
1 'polypeptide(L)'
;MAEQIKVKVDPNPIQRNKHDVAMELLNLHLKFERPKKVSDLETIYTKYYALAIYCESSDVVKLQNLLSDSLKDKAGRLKEVDLSELTF
;
A
#
# COMPACT_ATOMS: atom_id res chain seq x y z
N MET A 1 -22.17 -13.95 -34.40
CA MET A 1 -21.23 -12.80 -34.40
C MET A 1 -21.34 -12.15 -33.03
N ALA A 2 -20.28 -12.16 -32.23
CA ALA A 2 -20.31 -11.60 -30.88
C ALA A 2 -19.66 -10.23 -30.91
N GLU A 3 -20.43 -9.18 -30.59
CA GLU A 3 -19.93 -7.81 -30.48
C GLU A 3 -19.00 -7.70 -29.27
N GLN A 4 -17.76 -7.27 -29.52
CA GLN A 4 -16.80 -6.98 -28.47
C GLN A 4 -17.16 -5.62 -27.85
N ILE A 5 -17.76 -5.64 -26.66
CA ILE A 5 -17.97 -4.43 -25.86
C ILE A 5 -16.59 -3.93 -25.41
N LYS A 6 -16.09 -2.87 -26.05
CA LYS A 6 -14.90 -2.15 -25.60
C LYS A 6 -15.25 -1.39 -24.32
N VAL A 7 -15.10 -2.05 -23.17
CA VAL A 7 -15.11 -1.40 -21.86
C VAL A 7 -13.87 -0.50 -21.82
N LYS A 8 -14.06 0.81 -21.95
CA LYS A 8 -13.03 1.80 -21.59
C LYS A 8 -12.91 1.77 -20.07
N VAL A 9 -12.03 0.90 -19.57
CA VAL A 9 -11.53 1.01 -18.20
C VAL A 9 -10.58 2.20 -18.20
N ASP A 10 -11.05 3.35 -17.74
CA ASP A 10 -10.13 4.38 -17.29
C ASP A 10 -9.23 3.72 -16.23
N PRO A 11 -7.89 3.77 -16.38
CA PRO A 11 -6.97 3.20 -15.40
C PRO A 11 -6.98 4.12 -14.19
N ASN A 12 -8.10 4.13 -13.47
CA ASN A 12 -8.13 4.72 -12.16
C ASN A 12 -7.16 3.87 -11.32
N PRO A 13 -6.12 4.47 -10.71
CA PRO A 13 -5.15 3.73 -9.92
C PRO A 13 -5.93 2.81 -8.97
N ILE A 14 -5.59 1.52 -8.93
CA ILE A 14 -6.31 0.50 -8.15
C ILE A 14 -6.67 1.10 -6.78
N GLN A 15 -7.94 1.44 -6.59
CA GLN A 15 -8.43 2.04 -5.35
C GLN A 15 -8.54 0.91 -4.32
N ARG A 16 -7.38 0.50 -3.77
CA ARG A 16 -7.34 -0.55 -2.77
C ARG A 16 -8.13 -0.11 -1.54
N ASN A 17 -9.04 -0.96 -1.10
CA ASN A 17 -9.76 -0.74 0.15
C ASN A 17 -8.76 -0.71 1.31
N LYS A 18 -8.85 0.31 2.16
CA LYS A 18 -7.98 0.51 3.32
C LYS A 18 -7.99 -0.67 4.28
N HIS A 19 -9.14 -1.33 4.41
CA HIS A 19 -9.28 -2.53 5.24
C HIS A 19 -8.44 -3.67 4.67
N ASP A 20 -8.47 -3.87 3.35
CA ASP A 20 -7.67 -4.89 2.68
C ASP A 20 -6.18 -4.60 2.83
N VAL A 21 -5.76 -3.33 2.64
CA VAL A 21 -4.37 -2.89 2.87
C VAL A 21 -3.95 -3.15 4.32
N ALA A 22 -4.78 -2.78 5.29
CA ALA A 22 -4.48 -3.02 6.71
C ALA A 22 -4.39 -4.52 7.05
N MET A 23 -5.23 -5.35 6.45
CA MET A 23 -5.20 -6.81 6.61
C MET A 23 -3.96 -7.43 5.97
N GLU A 24 -3.56 -6.99 4.78
CA GLU A 24 -2.32 -7.44 4.14
C GLU A 24 -1.09 -7.09 4.99
N LEU A 25 -1.03 -5.86 5.52
CA LEU A 25 0.05 -5.40 6.40
C LEU A 25 0.07 -6.17 7.72
N LEU A 26 -1.09 -6.41 8.33
CA LEU A 26 -1.21 -7.26 9.52
C LEU A 26 -0.71 -8.67 9.22
N ASN A 27 -1.14 -9.29 8.13
CA ASN A 27 -0.71 -10.64 7.74
C ASN A 27 0.81 -10.71 7.51
N LEU A 28 1.41 -9.66 6.94
CA LEU A 28 2.86 -9.52 6.79
C LEU A 28 3.56 -9.42 8.15
N HIS A 29 3.07 -8.56 9.05
CA HIS A 29 3.60 -8.42 10.40
C HIS A 29 3.63 -9.76 11.14
N LEU A 30 2.52 -10.51 11.07
CA LEU A 30 2.37 -11.81 11.74
C LEU A 30 3.35 -12.88 11.25
N LYS A 31 3.96 -12.71 10.07
CA LYS A 31 5.03 -13.60 9.58
C LYS A 31 6.36 -13.37 10.30
N PHE A 32 6.61 -12.15 10.79
CA PHE A 32 7.86 -11.78 11.46
C PHE A 32 7.73 -11.77 12.98
N GLU A 33 6.59 -11.33 13.50
CA GLU A 33 6.35 -11.18 14.92
C GLU A 33 4.96 -11.70 15.30
N ARG A 34 4.90 -12.64 16.25
CA ARG A 34 3.63 -13.12 16.78
C ARG A 34 3.19 -12.27 17.97
N PRO A 35 1.94 -11.79 17.98
CA PRO A 35 1.40 -11.04 19.11
C PRO A 35 1.32 -11.95 20.34
N LYS A 36 1.59 -11.37 21.50
CA LYS A 36 1.57 -12.10 22.77
C LYS A 36 0.14 -12.22 23.32
N LYS A 37 -0.73 -11.27 22.97
CA LYS A 37 -2.13 -11.22 23.38
C LYS A 37 -3.03 -10.87 22.20
N VAL A 38 -4.29 -11.28 22.27
CA VAL A 38 -5.30 -10.94 21.25
C VAL A 38 -5.53 -9.42 21.15
N SER A 39 -5.44 -8.69 22.27
CA SER A 39 -5.50 -7.21 22.28
C SER A 39 -4.41 -6.55 21.42
N ASP A 40 -3.27 -7.24 21.24
CA ASP A 40 -2.18 -6.72 20.44
C ASP A 40 -2.54 -6.77 18.94
N LEU A 41 -3.33 -7.76 18.51
CA LEU A 41 -3.82 -7.85 17.13
C LEU A 41 -4.68 -6.64 16.76
N GLU A 42 -5.63 -6.29 17.63
CA GLU A 42 -6.50 -5.12 17.43
C GLU A 42 -5.67 -3.83 17.35
N THR A 43 -4.68 -3.71 18.22
CA THR A 43 -3.77 -2.55 18.23
C THR A 43 -2.94 -2.47 16.94
N ILE A 44 -2.36 -3.59 16.51
CA ILE A 44 -1.54 -3.66 15.29
C ILE A 44 -2.39 -3.38 14.05
N TYR A 45 -3.58 -3.98 13.96
CA TYR A 45 -4.53 -3.72 12.89
C TYR A 45 -4.89 -2.23 12.81
N THR A 46 -5.26 -1.63 13.95
CA THR A 46 -5.65 -0.21 14.02
C THR A 46 -4.51 0.70 13.55
N LYS A 47 -3.26 0.39 13.93
CA LYS A 47 -2.08 1.14 13.43
C LYS A 47 -1.94 1.07 11.92
N TYR A 48 -2.09 -0.11 11.33
CA TYR A 48 -2.00 -0.27 9.88
C TYR A 48 -3.16 0.35 9.12
N TYR A 49 -4.36 0.32 9.70
CA TYR A 49 -5.51 1.02 9.14
C TYR A 49 -5.33 2.53 9.15
N ALA A 50 -4.86 3.10 10.27
CA ALA A 50 -4.53 4.52 10.36
C ALA A 50 -3.43 4.92 9.35
N LEU A 51 -2.43 4.06 9.15
CA LEU A 51 -1.40 4.28 8.14
C LEU A 51 -1.98 4.27 6.72
N ALA A 52 -2.88 3.34 6.40
CA ALA A 52 -3.54 3.29 5.09
C ALA A 52 -4.39 4.54 4.83
N ILE A 53 -5.10 5.07 5.84
CA ILE A 53 -5.81 6.36 5.75
C ILE A 53 -4.81 7.49 5.49
N TYR A 54 -3.76 7.57 6.31
CA TYR A 54 -2.77 8.64 6.21
C TYR A 54 -2.13 8.66 4.82
N CYS A 55 -1.75 7.51 4.27
CA CYS A 55 -1.15 7.38 2.95
C CYS A 55 -2.06 7.79 1.80
N GLU A 56 -3.38 7.59 1.91
CA GLU A 56 -4.31 8.07 0.88
C GLU A 56 -4.42 9.61 0.89
N SER A 57 -4.43 10.22 2.08
CA SER A 57 -4.55 11.67 2.24
C SER A 57 -3.23 12.44 2.08
N SER A 58 -2.10 11.74 2.02
CA SER A 58 -0.76 12.34 2.07
C SER A 58 -0.08 12.34 0.71
N ASP A 59 0.59 13.45 0.42
CA ASP A 59 1.51 13.55 -0.72
C ASP A 59 2.68 12.56 -0.56
N VAL A 60 3.08 11.94 -1.67
CA VAL A 60 4.25 11.05 -1.81
C VAL A 60 5.51 11.63 -1.16
N VAL A 61 5.71 12.94 -1.23
CA VAL A 61 6.86 13.62 -0.59
C VAL A 61 6.79 13.52 0.94
N LYS A 62 5.60 13.65 1.52
CA LYS A 62 5.40 13.50 2.97
C LYS A 62 5.58 12.05 3.41
N LEU A 63 5.20 11.10 2.57
CA LEU A 63 5.40 9.67 2.83
C LEU A 63 6.88 9.28 2.81
N GLN A 64 7.69 9.87 1.93
CA GLN A 64 9.15 9.66 1.91
C GLN A 64 9.82 10.08 3.23
N ASN A 65 9.27 11.07 3.93
CA ASN A 65 9.80 11.52 5.21
C ASN A 65 9.49 10.57 6.38
N LEU A 66 8.53 9.65 6.24
CA LEU A 66 8.25 8.60 7.24
C LEU A 66 9.24 7.42 7.16
N LEU A 67 9.98 7.32 6.05
CA LEU A 67 10.98 6.27 5.87
C LEU A 67 12.26 6.62 6.64
N SER A 68 12.93 5.64 7.24
CA SER A 68 14.30 5.81 7.72
C SER A 68 15.24 6.09 6.55
N ASP A 69 16.38 6.74 6.79
CA ASP A 69 17.31 7.08 5.70
C ASP A 69 17.78 5.83 4.92
N SER A 70 17.99 4.71 5.62
CA SER A 70 18.29 3.41 5.02
C SER A 70 17.19 2.87 4.10
N LEU A 71 15.93 3.26 4.32
CA LEU A 71 14.79 2.90 3.49
C LEU A 71 14.56 3.94 2.38
N LYS A 72 14.89 5.22 2.61
CA LYS A 72 14.90 6.25 1.57
C LYS A 72 15.88 5.89 0.44
N ASP A 73 17.05 5.37 0.76
CA ASP A 73 18.04 4.91 -0.24
C ASP A 73 17.53 3.73 -1.08
N LYS A 74 16.69 2.86 -0.50
CA LYS A 74 16.02 1.78 -1.23
C LYS A 74 14.83 2.29 -2.04
N ALA A 75 14.08 3.25 -1.51
CA ALA A 75 12.94 3.88 -2.19
C ALA A 75 13.38 4.83 -3.31
N GLY A 76 14.57 5.43 -3.24
CA GLY A 76 15.18 6.21 -4.31
C GLY A 76 15.34 5.40 -5.60
N ARG A 77 15.59 4.08 -5.48
CA ARG A 77 15.62 3.15 -6.62
C ARG A 77 14.23 2.87 -7.20
N LEU A 78 13.16 3.13 -6.46
CA LEU A 78 11.78 3.04 -6.97
C LEU A 78 11.39 4.29 -7.78
N LYS A 79 12.09 5.43 -7.62
CA LYS A 79 11.92 6.60 -8.50
C LYS A 79 12.51 6.38 -9.90
N GLU A 80 13.35 5.38 -10.07
CA GLU A 80 13.88 4.95 -11.38
C GLU A 80 13.00 3.88 -12.06
N VAL A 81 11.92 3.43 -11.41
CA VAL A 81 10.89 2.67 -12.12
C VAL A 81 10.12 3.68 -12.95
N ASP A 82 10.52 3.80 -14.21
CA ASP A 82 9.81 4.55 -15.21
C ASP A 82 8.36 4.04 -15.24
N LEU A 83 7.42 4.90 -14.82
CA LEU A 83 5.99 4.60 -14.84
C LEU A 83 5.50 4.39 -16.30
N SER A 84 6.33 4.67 -17.31
CA SER A 84 6.09 4.30 -18.70
C SER A 84 6.25 2.79 -18.98
N GLU A 85 6.98 2.05 -18.14
CA GLU A 85 7.13 0.59 -18.27
C GLU A 85 5.96 -0.20 -17.65
N LEU A 86 5.11 0.45 -16.84
CA LEU A 86 3.84 -0.10 -16.36
C LEU A 86 2.71 0.18 -17.36
N THR A 87 2.87 -0.35 -18.57
CA THR A 87 1.77 -0.45 -19.54
C THR A 87 1.01 -1.76 -19.30
N PHE A 88 -0.27 -1.65 -18.93
CA PHE A 88 -1.24 -2.76 -18.94
C PHE A 88 -1.87 -2.90 -20.33
#